data_AF-A0AAV3UFU8-F1
#
_entry.id   AF-A0AAV3UFU8-F1
#
_cell.length_a   1.000
_cell.length_b   1.000
_cell.length_c   1.000
_cell.angle_alpha   90.00
_cell.angle_beta   90.00
_cell.angle_gamma   90.00
#
_symmetry.space_group_name_H-M   'P 1'
#
loop_
_entity.id
_entity.type
_entity.pdbx_description
1 polymer ?
#
loop_
_entity_poly.entity_id
_entity_poly.type
_entity_poly.pdbx_seq_one_letter_code
_entity_poly.pdbx_strand_id
1 'polypeptide(L)'
;MSELTLLAQGASDLEVLAEGVNLLWVLVVTFLIFFMHAGFAMLEAGQVRSKNVANQLTKNLLTWSVGVLAFFLVGAALSSIVGYLTGATGTWSVAGEFAAILEPSGVNDWVDWLFGAVFAMTAATIVSGAVAGRCKLRTYVTYTVLLAAVIYPVVVGFTWAGGILATIGFHDFAGGMVVHGMGGIAGLTAAWVVGPRLGRFDENGTANVIPGHSVTFAVLGTLILAFGWYGFNVGTAATVFAAEGGALSLDAFATVGRVALVTTLGMATGAIGASVVSLVRTGKVDTLYVANGLLAGLVGVTGIADDIVWPGALAVGLLAGAQLPFVFEFVEKRLNIDDVCAVFPVHGSAGILGGLAYPFVAVGTWQGAGIGSVLSGLAVQSAGILLIGLWTVVTTGLVFGAARALGQARVSPANEREGLDVAEHGVETYPEFGVGDTAEIPADHLRADGGTLPNDGGLKLVTAVVRPDRLTNVKRALADIGAPSLTVTNVSGRGSQPAKLGQWRGEEYVVDLHQKVKVECVVADIPADDVIEAIRDAANTGEPGDGKIFVVPIEDACQVRTGKRGTEAV
;
A
#
# COMPACT_ATOMS: atom_id res chain seq x y z
N MET A 1 -44.12 26.87 44.62
CA MET A 1 -43.64 26.63 43.23
C MET A 1 -42.66 27.72 42.88
N SER A 2 -41.62 27.34 42.13
CA SER A 2 -40.56 28.13 41.46
C SER A 2 -39.33 28.58 42.27
N GLU A 3 -38.18 28.22 41.69
CA GLU A 3 -36.83 28.81 41.84
C GLU A 3 -35.79 28.19 42.79
N LEU A 4 -35.79 26.86 42.98
CA LEU A 4 -34.62 26.15 43.55
C LEU A 4 -34.42 24.73 42.99
N THR A 5 -34.82 24.52 41.74
CA THR A 5 -34.48 23.30 40.96
C THR A 5 -33.34 23.61 39.99
N LEU A 6 -32.31 24.34 40.45
CA LEU A 6 -31.10 24.59 39.69
C LEU A 6 -30.10 23.46 39.98
N LEU A 7 -29.88 22.59 39.00
CA LEU A 7 -28.64 21.81 38.80
C LEU A 7 -28.22 20.83 39.91
N ALA A 8 -29.13 19.96 40.37
CA ALA A 8 -28.68 18.67 40.91
C ALA A 8 -28.54 17.70 39.73
N GLN A 9 -27.45 17.79 38.95
CA GLN A 9 -27.05 16.65 38.13
C GLN A 9 -26.72 15.52 39.11
N GLY A 10 -27.49 14.43 39.07
CA GLY A 10 -27.18 13.26 39.87
C GLY A 10 -25.85 12.65 39.43
N ALA A 11 -25.19 11.88 40.29
CA ALA A 11 -24.00 11.11 39.89
C ALA A 11 -24.29 10.21 38.66
N SER A 12 -25.51 9.68 38.55
CA SER A 12 -26.01 8.94 37.38
C SER A 12 -26.03 9.76 36.09
N ASP A 13 -26.27 11.07 36.16
CA ASP A 13 -26.33 11.93 34.97
C ASP A 13 -24.93 12.23 34.43
N LEU A 14 -23.92 12.28 35.31
CA LEU A 14 -22.52 12.48 34.93
C LEU A 14 -21.90 11.21 34.34
N GLU A 15 -22.23 10.04 34.87
CA GLU A 15 -21.80 8.75 34.33
C GLU A 15 -22.34 8.53 32.90
N VAL A 16 -23.65 8.77 32.69
CA VAL A 16 -24.26 8.66 31.36
C VAL A 16 -23.66 9.67 30.38
N LEU A 17 -23.38 10.90 30.81
CA LEU A 17 -22.71 11.90 29.97
C LEU A 17 -21.29 11.47 29.61
N ALA A 18 -20.52 10.98 30.59
CA ALA A 18 -19.15 10.51 30.37
C ALA A 18 -19.13 9.35 29.37
N GLU A 19 -19.98 8.35 29.56
CA GLU A 19 -20.12 7.20 28.66
C GLU A 19 -20.50 7.64 27.25
N GLY A 20 -21.51 8.52 27.11
CA GLY A 20 -21.94 9.03 25.80
C GLY A 20 -20.85 9.79 25.05
N VAL A 21 -20.05 10.62 25.75
CA VAL A 21 -18.94 11.36 25.14
C VAL A 21 -17.78 10.42 24.78
N ASN A 22 -17.43 9.49 25.67
CA ASN A 22 -16.39 8.49 25.44
C ASN A 22 -16.72 7.67 24.19
N LEU A 23 -17.94 7.15 24.09
CA LEU A 23 -18.43 6.39 22.94
C LEU A 23 -18.39 7.19 21.63
N LEU A 24 -18.83 8.45 21.65
CA LEU A 24 -18.80 9.31 20.45
C LEU A 24 -17.35 9.53 20.00
N TRP A 25 -16.46 9.86 20.94
CA TRP A 25 -15.06 10.12 20.63
C TRP A 25 -14.36 8.88 20.06
N VAL A 26 -14.45 7.74 20.74
CA VAL A 26 -13.80 6.50 20.30
C VAL A 26 -14.33 6.04 18.93
N LEU A 27 -15.63 6.20 18.63
CA LEU A 27 -16.19 5.88 17.31
C LEU A 27 -15.66 6.79 16.22
N VAL A 28 -15.61 8.11 16.45
CA VAL A 28 -15.07 9.08 15.48
C VAL A 28 -13.62 8.72 15.14
N VAL A 29 -12.78 8.47 16.14
CA VAL A 29 -11.37 8.15 15.90
C VAL A 29 -11.19 6.77 15.29
N THR A 30 -12.01 5.79 15.67
CA THR A 30 -12.07 4.47 15.03
C THR A 30 -12.34 4.59 13.52
N PHE A 31 -13.29 5.44 13.11
CA PHE A 31 -13.60 5.65 11.69
C PHE A 31 -12.46 6.37 10.94
N LEU A 32 -11.73 7.27 11.61
CA LEU A 32 -10.54 7.89 11.04
C LEU A 32 -9.42 6.85 10.81
N ILE A 33 -9.21 5.93 11.77
CA ILE A 33 -8.23 4.85 11.61
C ILE A 33 -8.67 3.88 10.53
N PHE A 34 -9.95 3.49 10.49
CA PHE A 34 -10.49 2.68 9.38
C PHE A 34 -10.20 3.34 8.02
N PHE A 35 -10.38 4.66 7.91
CA PHE A 35 -10.12 5.38 6.66
C PHE A 35 -8.63 5.38 6.26
N MET A 36 -7.70 5.08 7.17
CA MET A 36 -6.30 4.81 6.81
C MET A 36 -6.16 3.62 5.85
N HIS A 37 -7.09 2.66 5.82
CA HIS A 37 -7.08 1.60 4.82
C HIS A 37 -7.17 2.14 3.39
N ALA A 38 -8.01 3.15 3.16
CA ALA A 38 -8.05 3.83 1.86
C ALA A 38 -6.72 4.52 1.56
N GLY A 39 -6.06 5.06 2.58
CA GLY A 39 -4.72 5.61 2.48
C GLY A 39 -3.66 4.60 2.06
N PHE A 40 -3.59 3.44 2.72
CA PHE A 40 -2.71 2.33 2.33
C PHE A 40 -3.02 1.86 0.91
N ALA A 41 -4.30 1.66 0.56
CA ALA A 41 -4.72 1.22 -0.75
C ALA A 41 -4.21 2.16 -1.86
N MET A 42 -4.38 3.48 -1.69
CA MET A 42 -3.92 4.47 -2.66
C MET A 42 -2.39 4.58 -2.69
N LEU A 43 -1.74 4.55 -1.52
CA LEU A 43 -0.28 4.66 -1.42
C LEU A 43 0.40 3.52 -2.17
N GLU A 44 0.00 2.29 -1.84
CA GLU A 44 0.57 1.08 -2.40
C GLU A 44 0.20 0.94 -3.88
N ALA A 45 -1.05 1.23 -4.26
CA ALA A 45 -1.46 1.26 -5.67
C ALA A 45 -0.53 2.18 -6.47
N GLY A 46 -0.27 3.40 -6.00
CA GLY A 46 0.61 4.35 -6.66
C GLY A 46 2.06 3.87 -6.83
N GLN A 47 2.55 3.06 -5.89
CA GLN A 47 3.92 2.56 -5.88
C GLN A 47 4.11 1.19 -6.58
N VAL A 48 3.03 0.51 -6.95
CA VAL A 48 3.08 -0.67 -7.82
C VAL A 48 2.96 -0.31 -9.31
N ARG A 49 3.43 -1.22 -10.17
CA ARG A 49 3.20 -1.13 -11.62
C ARG A 49 1.71 -1.28 -11.93
N SER A 50 1.24 -0.61 -12.98
CA SER A 50 -0.17 -0.53 -13.38
C SER A 50 -0.86 -1.89 -13.52
N LYS A 51 -0.11 -2.92 -13.95
CA LYS A 51 -0.56 -4.31 -14.11
C LYS A 51 -0.79 -5.10 -12.81
N ASN A 52 -0.61 -4.46 -11.64
CA ASN A 52 -0.74 -5.08 -10.31
C ASN A 52 -1.65 -4.27 -9.37
N VAL A 53 -2.37 -3.26 -9.88
CA VAL A 53 -3.15 -2.34 -9.06
C VAL A 53 -4.41 -3.01 -8.52
N ALA A 54 -5.20 -3.72 -9.34
CA ALA A 54 -6.37 -4.46 -8.85
C ALA A 54 -5.97 -5.51 -7.79
N ASN A 55 -4.83 -6.16 -7.98
CA ASN A 55 -4.29 -7.09 -6.98
C ASN A 55 -3.96 -6.39 -5.66
N GLN A 56 -3.35 -5.21 -5.72
CA GLN A 56 -3.01 -4.43 -4.53
C GLN A 56 -4.26 -3.95 -3.79
N LEU A 57 -5.24 -3.39 -4.52
CA LEU A 57 -6.50 -2.93 -3.94
C LEU A 57 -7.30 -4.09 -3.32
N THR A 58 -7.33 -5.25 -4.00
CA THR A 58 -8.03 -6.44 -3.48
C THR A 58 -7.37 -6.97 -2.21
N LYS A 59 -6.03 -6.96 -2.12
CA LYS A 59 -5.33 -7.30 -0.87
C LYS A 59 -5.75 -6.40 0.28
N ASN A 60 -5.85 -5.09 0.03
CA ASN A 60 -6.27 -4.13 1.05
C ASN A 60 -7.72 -4.38 1.51
N LEU A 61 -8.66 -4.57 0.57
CA LEU A 61 -10.06 -4.88 0.90
C LEU A 61 -10.21 -6.20 1.66
N LEU A 62 -9.57 -7.26 1.19
CA LEU A 62 -9.62 -8.56 1.87
C LEU A 62 -8.94 -8.52 3.24
N THR A 63 -7.93 -7.67 3.42
CA THR A 63 -7.28 -7.50 4.72
C THR A 63 -8.30 -7.12 5.78
N TRP A 64 -9.13 -6.13 5.47
CA TRP A 64 -10.25 -5.77 6.32
C TRP A 64 -11.24 -6.93 6.43
N SER A 65 -11.79 -7.41 5.32
CA SER A 65 -12.90 -8.37 5.32
C SER A 65 -12.60 -9.67 6.08
N VAL A 66 -11.43 -10.30 5.85
CA VAL A 66 -11.09 -11.56 6.53
C VAL A 66 -10.43 -11.32 7.88
N GLY A 67 -9.68 -10.23 8.02
CA GLY A 67 -8.90 -9.97 9.22
C GLY A 67 -9.77 -9.57 10.40
N VAL A 68 -10.80 -8.73 10.21
CA VAL A 68 -11.71 -8.35 11.30
C VAL A 68 -12.49 -9.56 11.83
N LEU A 69 -12.86 -10.50 10.94
CA LEU A 69 -13.51 -11.75 11.34
C LEU A 69 -12.55 -12.64 12.14
N ALA A 70 -11.30 -12.76 11.71
CA ALA A 70 -10.29 -13.53 12.42
C ALA A 70 -9.96 -12.91 13.80
N PHE A 71 -9.88 -11.58 13.87
CA PHE A 71 -9.67 -10.87 15.13
C PHE A 71 -10.88 -10.99 16.06
N PHE A 72 -12.11 -10.89 15.56
CA PHE A 72 -13.32 -11.11 16.34
C PHE A 72 -13.40 -12.53 16.91
N LEU A 73 -13.28 -13.55 16.04
CA LEU A 73 -13.50 -14.94 16.45
C LEU A 73 -12.38 -15.50 17.34
N VAL A 74 -11.17 -14.95 17.24
CA VAL A 74 -9.98 -15.49 17.92
C VAL A 74 -9.11 -14.41 18.53
N GLY A 75 -8.74 -13.40 17.74
CA GLY A 75 -7.68 -12.47 18.10
C GLY A 75 -7.93 -11.67 19.39
N ALA A 76 -9.13 -11.15 19.60
CA ALA A 76 -9.44 -10.37 20.81
C ALA A 76 -9.31 -11.23 22.09
N ALA A 77 -9.82 -12.47 22.07
CA ALA A 77 -9.72 -13.37 23.23
C ALA A 77 -8.26 -13.76 23.47
N LEU A 78 -7.54 -14.06 22.38
CA LEU A 78 -6.14 -14.45 22.48
C LEU A 78 -5.27 -13.35 23.07
N SER A 79 -5.52 -12.06 22.73
CA SER A 79 -4.82 -10.93 23.36
C SER A 79 -4.97 -10.95 24.87
N SER A 80 -6.20 -11.10 25.37
CA SER A 80 -6.50 -11.17 26.81
C SER A 80 -5.85 -12.39 27.48
N ILE A 81 -6.00 -13.58 26.88
CA ILE A 81 -5.40 -14.82 27.35
C ILE A 81 -3.88 -14.69 27.48
N VAL A 82 -3.20 -14.13 26.48
CA VAL A 82 -1.75 -13.92 26.50
C VAL A 82 -1.37 -12.88 27.56
N GLY A 83 -2.17 -11.83 27.74
CA GLY A 83 -2.03 -10.87 28.83
C GLY A 83 -1.98 -11.58 30.18
N TYR A 84 -3.01 -12.36 30.51
CA TYR A 84 -3.08 -13.10 31.77
C TYR A 84 -2.00 -14.17 31.93
N LEU A 85 -1.62 -14.87 30.86
CA LEU A 85 -0.56 -15.88 30.91
C LEU A 85 0.82 -15.29 31.21
N THR A 86 1.02 -13.99 30.93
CA THR A 86 2.36 -13.39 30.95
C THR A 86 2.52 -12.22 31.90
N GLY A 87 1.45 -11.70 32.50
CA GLY A 87 1.56 -10.62 33.48
C GLY A 87 0.26 -10.12 34.10
N ALA A 88 -0.86 -10.13 33.36
CA ALA A 88 -2.10 -9.55 33.85
C ALA A 88 -2.65 -10.33 35.05
N THR A 89 -3.19 -9.61 36.03
CA THR A 89 -3.71 -10.18 37.27
C THR A 89 -5.23 -10.29 37.22
N GLY A 90 -5.79 -11.36 37.76
CA GLY A 90 -7.24 -11.55 37.80
C GLY A 90 -7.60 -13.03 37.72
N THR A 91 -8.88 -13.33 37.91
CA THR A 91 -9.40 -14.67 37.62
C THR A 91 -9.83 -14.72 36.17
N TRP A 92 -9.31 -15.68 35.42
CA TRP A 92 -9.59 -15.82 34.00
C TRP A 92 -9.69 -17.30 33.63
N SER A 93 -10.31 -17.58 32.49
CA SER A 93 -10.28 -18.92 31.89
C SER A 93 -10.39 -18.77 30.39
N VAL A 94 -9.80 -19.72 29.63
CA VAL A 94 -9.88 -19.70 28.16
C VAL A 94 -11.34 -19.60 27.69
N ALA A 95 -12.24 -20.40 28.26
CA ALA A 95 -13.66 -20.35 27.90
C ALA A 95 -14.30 -18.98 28.22
N GLY A 96 -13.92 -18.36 29.34
CA GLY A 96 -14.41 -17.04 29.75
C GLY A 96 -14.01 -15.93 28.77
N GLU A 97 -12.75 -15.90 28.34
CA GLU A 97 -12.26 -14.87 27.41
C GLU A 97 -12.93 -14.96 26.02
N PHE A 98 -13.19 -16.18 25.53
CA PHE A 98 -13.97 -16.37 24.30
C PHE A 98 -15.46 -16.04 24.49
N ALA A 99 -16.05 -16.36 25.65
CA ALA A 99 -17.44 -16.03 25.95
C ALA A 99 -17.67 -14.51 26.02
N ALA A 100 -16.74 -13.76 26.61
CA ALA A 100 -16.84 -12.30 26.76
C ALA A 100 -16.98 -11.55 25.42
N ILE A 101 -16.48 -12.12 24.32
CA ILE A 101 -16.59 -11.53 22.98
C ILE A 101 -17.93 -11.87 22.31
N LEU A 102 -18.45 -13.08 22.56
CA LEU A 102 -19.70 -13.55 21.97
C LEU A 102 -20.92 -13.01 22.72
N GLU A 103 -20.76 -12.74 24.01
CA GLU A 103 -21.78 -12.18 24.90
C GLU A 103 -21.20 -10.97 25.66
N PRO A 104 -20.94 -9.83 24.98
CA PRO A 104 -20.38 -8.65 25.62
C PRO A 104 -21.35 -8.09 26.67
N SER A 105 -20.80 -7.64 27.79
CA SER A 105 -21.56 -7.29 28.99
C SER A 105 -21.92 -5.80 29.06
N GLY A 106 -21.12 -4.94 28.42
CA GLY A 106 -21.31 -3.48 28.37
C GLY A 106 -21.33 -2.96 26.93
N VAL A 107 -21.88 -1.75 26.75
CA VAL A 107 -21.92 -1.07 25.44
C VAL A 107 -20.49 -0.75 24.94
N ASN A 108 -19.58 -0.44 25.86
CA ASN A 108 -18.16 -0.16 25.55
C ASN A 108 -17.43 -1.39 24.98
N ASP A 109 -17.74 -2.61 25.45
CA ASP A 109 -17.07 -3.84 25.01
C ASP A 109 -17.13 -4.03 23.47
N TRP A 110 -18.27 -3.68 22.85
CA TRP A 110 -18.46 -3.75 21.40
C TRP A 110 -17.58 -2.77 20.65
N VAL A 111 -17.42 -1.58 21.22
CA VAL A 111 -16.70 -0.47 20.60
C VAL A 111 -15.20 -0.64 20.82
N ASP A 112 -14.78 -1.11 21.98
CA ASP A 112 -13.40 -1.46 22.30
C ASP A 112 -12.90 -2.59 21.40
N TRP A 113 -13.75 -3.57 21.09
CA TRP A 113 -13.42 -4.58 20.08
C TRP A 113 -13.12 -3.93 18.71
N LEU A 114 -14.02 -3.05 18.22
CA LEU A 114 -13.84 -2.41 16.93
C LEU A 114 -12.60 -1.50 16.92
N PHE A 115 -12.36 -0.80 18.03
CA PHE A 115 -11.18 0.01 18.24
C PHE A 115 -9.91 -0.85 18.17
N GLY A 116 -9.85 -1.99 18.86
CA GLY A 116 -8.73 -2.92 18.72
C GLY A 116 -8.57 -3.50 17.30
N ALA A 117 -9.69 -3.78 16.63
CA ALA A 117 -9.69 -4.35 15.28
C ALA A 117 -9.03 -3.41 14.26
N VAL A 118 -9.25 -2.09 14.35
CA VAL A 118 -8.64 -1.14 13.40
C VAL A 118 -7.10 -1.07 13.52
N PHE A 119 -6.54 -1.22 14.72
CA PHE A 119 -5.08 -1.35 14.90
C PHE A 119 -4.56 -2.69 14.36
N ALA A 120 -5.27 -3.79 14.62
CA ALA A 120 -4.92 -5.10 14.08
C ALA A 120 -4.88 -5.11 12.54
N MET A 121 -5.87 -4.48 11.89
CA MET A 121 -5.93 -4.40 10.44
C MET A 121 -4.88 -3.46 9.85
N THR A 122 -4.53 -2.40 10.59
CA THR A 122 -3.39 -1.54 10.25
C THR A 122 -2.08 -2.34 10.29
N ALA A 123 -1.84 -3.14 11.33
CA ALA A 123 -0.66 -4.00 11.40
C ALA A 123 -0.61 -5.02 10.24
N ALA A 124 -1.76 -5.61 9.91
CA ALA A 124 -1.89 -6.58 8.83
C ALA A 124 -1.56 -5.97 7.45
N THR A 125 -2.11 -4.79 7.15
CA THR A 125 -2.02 -4.19 5.80
C THR A 125 -0.62 -3.69 5.48
N ILE A 126 0.20 -3.34 6.48
CA ILE A 126 1.58 -2.87 6.30
C ILE A 126 2.41 -3.86 5.46
N VAL A 127 2.22 -5.16 5.65
CA VAL A 127 2.98 -6.21 4.94
C VAL A 127 2.67 -6.23 3.45
N SER A 128 1.46 -5.79 3.06
CA SER A 128 0.97 -5.89 1.69
C SER A 128 1.84 -5.10 0.71
N GLY A 129 2.23 -3.88 1.09
CA GLY A 129 3.14 -3.02 0.33
C GLY A 129 4.54 -3.61 0.20
N ALA A 130 5.05 -4.35 1.18
CA ALA A 130 6.37 -4.99 1.09
C ALA A 130 6.35 -6.13 0.07
N VAL A 131 5.21 -6.84 -0.03
CA VAL A 131 5.09 -8.05 -0.85
C VAL A 131 4.47 -7.89 -2.24
N ALA A 132 4.26 -6.65 -2.65
CA ALA A 132 3.49 -6.29 -3.83
C ALA A 132 4.08 -6.79 -5.16
N GLY A 133 3.20 -7.16 -6.10
CA GLY A 133 3.58 -7.51 -7.48
C GLY A 133 4.21 -8.88 -7.71
N ARG A 134 4.35 -9.74 -6.68
CA ARG A 134 4.87 -11.12 -6.81
C ARG A 134 4.33 -12.15 -5.81
N CYS A 135 3.81 -11.72 -4.65
CA CYS A 135 3.21 -12.63 -3.67
C CYS A 135 1.81 -13.08 -4.13
N LYS A 136 1.53 -14.39 -4.07
CA LYS A 136 0.21 -14.95 -4.38
C LYS A 136 -0.85 -14.40 -3.43
N LEU A 137 -2.01 -14.04 -3.96
CA LEU A 137 -3.11 -13.50 -3.17
C LEU A 137 -3.51 -14.43 -2.02
N ARG A 138 -3.65 -15.74 -2.27
CA ARG A 138 -4.04 -16.71 -1.24
C ARG A 138 -3.07 -16.79 -0.07
N THR A 139 -1.77 -16.63 -0.32
CA THR A 139 -0.75 -16.64 0.73
C THR A 139 -0.84 -15.39 1.57
N TYR A 140 -1.03 -14.23 0.92
CA TYR A 140 -1.26 -12.98 1.62
C TYR A 140 -2.51 -13.05 2.52
N VAL A 141 -3.65 -13.51 1.98
CA VAL A 141 -4.90 -13.65 2.76
C VAL A 141 -4.73 -14.61 3.94
N THR A 142 -4.06 -15.74 3.73
CA THR A 142 -3.76 -16.70 4.81
C THR A 142 -2.90 -16.05 5.91
N TYR A 143 -1.86 -15.32 5.51
CA TYR A 143 -1.04 -14.56 6.45
C TYR A 143 -1.86 -13.53 7.21
N THR A 144 -2.74 -12.78 6.55
CA THR A 144 -3.60 -11.79 7.21
C THR A 144 -4.50 -12.44 8.27
N VAL A 145 -5.12 -13.58 7.97
CA VAL A 145 -5.92 -14.34 8.96
C VAL A 145 -5.06 -14.74 10.15
N LEU A 146 -3.88 -15.32 9.91
CA LEU A 146 -2.98 -15.76 10.99
C LEU A 146 -2.42 -14.60 11.81
N LEU A 147 -2.14 -13.46 11.17
CA LEU A 147 -1.70 -12.27 11.88
C LEU A 147 -2.81 -11.73 12.78
N ALA A 148 -4.01 -11.57 12.24
CA ALA A 148 -5.15 -11.03 12.98
C ALA A 148 -5.63 -11.97 14.09
N ALA A 149 -5.57 -13.28 13.89
CA ALA A 149 -5.98 -14.26 14.89
C ALA A 149 -4.91 -14.56 15.93
N VAL A 150 -3.61 -14.49 15.58
CA VAL A 150 -2.52 -15.00 16.43
C VAL A 150 -1.34 -14.04 16.56
N ILE A 151 -0.68 -13.67 15.46
CA ILE A 151 0.63 -13.00 15.54
C ILE A 151 0.52 -11.64 16.24
N TYR A 152 -0.42 -10.79 15.82
CA TYR A 152 -0.65 -9.49 16.42
C TYR A 152 -1.27 -9.57 17.81
N PRO A 153 -2.33 -10.38 18.05
CA PRO A 153 -2.88 -10.59 19.39
C PRO A 153 -1.86 -10.98 20.46
N VAL A 154 -0.86 -11.81 20.14
CA VAL A 154 0.18 -12.16 21.11
C VAL A 154 1.02 -10.93 21.49
N VAL A 155 1.31 -10.04 20.53
CA VAL A 155 2.02 -8.77 20.81
C VAL A 155 1.17 -7.86 21.69
N VAL A 156 -0.12 -7.69 21.37
CA VAL A 156 -1.08 -6.95 22.21
C VAL A 156 -1.16 -7.54 23.61
N GLY A 157 -1.15 -8.88 23.71
CA GLY A 157 -1.12 -9.62 24.96
C GLY A 157 0.09 -9.26 25.82
N PHE A 158 1.29 -9.25 25.23
CA PHE A 158 2.49 -8.84 25.94
C PHE A 158 2.46 -7.38 26.40
N THR A 159 1.78 -6.50 25.65
CA THR A 159 1.76 -5.05 25.89
C THR A 159 0.41 -4.59 26.48
N TRP A 160 -0.53 -4.17 25.64
CA TRP A 160 -1.74 -3.45 26.02
C TRP A 160 -2.75 -4.27 26.82
N ALA A 161 -2.68 -5.61 26.78
CA ALA A 161 -3.51 -6.47 27.62
C ALA A 161 -2.89 -6.75 29.01
N GLY A 162 -1.83 -6.04 29.40
CA GLY A 162 -1.24 -6.14 30.74
C GLY A 162 -0.23 -7.27 30.93
N GLY A 163 0.26 -7.88 29.84
CA GLY A 163 1.24 -8.97 29.90
C GLY A 163 2.67 -8.53 30.24
N ILE A 164 3.63 -9.40 29.92
CA ILE A 164 5.02 -9.27 30.39
C ILE A 164 5.68 -7.91 30.11
N LEU A 165 5.46 -7.30 28.94
CA LEU A 165 6.08 -6.03 28.60
C LEU A 165 5.44 -4.87 29.38
N ALA A 166 4.12 -4.90 29.59
CA ALA A 166 3.47 -3.94 30.48
C ALA A 166 4.01 -4.03 31.92
N THR A 167 4.23 -5.25 32.44
CA THR A 167 4.72 -5.43 33.82
C THR A 167 6.12 -4.87 34.07
N ILE A 168 6.98 -4.80 33.04
CA ILE A 168 8.32 -4.22 33.13
C ILE A 168 8.36 -2.73 32.76
N GLY A 169 7.21 -2.13 32.41
CA GLY A 169 7.09 -0.71 32.07
C GLY A 169 7.46 -0.37 30.64
N PHE A 170 7.30 -1.30 29.68
CA PHE A 170 7.45 -0.99 28.26
C PHE A 170 6.40 0.03 27.84
N HIS A 171 6.84 1.16 27.29
CA HIS A 171 5.98 2.23 26.84
C HIS A 171 5.81 2.18 25.33
N ASP A 172 4.56 1.98 24.91
CA ASP A 172 4.13 2.16 23.52
C ASP A 172 2.66 2.58 23.51
N PHE A 173 2.43 3.88 23.46
CA PHE A 173 1.11 4.49 23.58
C PHE A 173 0.17 4.06 22.45
N ALA A 174 0.45 4.50 21.20
CA ALA A 174 -0.42 4.24 20.06
C ALA A 174 0.10 3.16 19.10
N GLY A 175 1.21 2.49 19.39
CA GLY A 175 1.67 1.35 18.60
C GLY A 175 2.80 1.66 17.61
N GLY A 176 3.75 2.49 18.03
CA GLY A 176 4.98 2.74 17.27
C GLY A 176 5.77 1.45 17.02
N MET A 177 5.87 0.58 18.03
CA MET A 177 6.46 -0.75 17.89
C MET A 177 5.39 -1.84 17.73
N VAL A 178 4.30 -1.79 18.51
CA VAL A 178 3.23 -2.80 18.56
C VAL A 178 2.51 -2.96 17.22
N VAL A 179 2.30 -1.86 16.48
CA VAL A 179 1.68 -1.90 15.14
C VAL A 179 2.73 -1.70 14.05
N HIS A 180 3.45 -0.57 14.06
CA HIS A 180 4.33 -0.23 12.95
C HIS A 180 5.65 -1.00 12.98
N GLY A 181 6.35 -1.02 14.11
CA GLY A 181 7.59 -1.80 14.25
C GLY A 181 7.38 -3.28 13.89
N MET A 182 6.33 -3.90 14.45
CA MET A 182 5.92 -5.26 14.13
C MET A 182 5.55 -5.42 12.65
N GLY A 183 4.63 -4.61 12.12
CA GLY A 183 4.20 -4.70 10.72
C GLY A 183 5.34 -4.52 9.74
N GLY A 184 6.27 -3.59 10.02
CA GLY A 184 7.46 -3.36 9.21
C GLY A 184 8.46 -4.52 9.23
N ILE A 185 8.72 -5.10 10.40
CA ILE A 185 9.58 -6.29 10.54
C ILE A 185 8.94 -7.50 9.84
N ALA A 186 7.63 -7.67 9.97
CA ALA A 186 6.88 -8.71 9.27
C ALA A 186 6.96 -8.50 7.75
N GLY A 187 6.80 -7.27 7.27
CA GLY A 187 6.97 -6.89 5.86
C GLY A 187 8.35 -7.25 5.33
N LEU A 188 9.42 -6.88 6.04
CA LEU A 188 10.79 -7.23 5.68
C LEU A 188 11.01 -8.74 5.62
N THR A 189 10.53 -9.45 6.64
CA THR A 189 10.64 -10.92 6.73
C THR A 189 9.91 -11.59 5.57
N ALA A 190 8.68 -11.16 5.28
CA ALA A 190 7.89 -11.69 4.17
C ALA A 190 8.55 -11.40 2.82
N ALA A 191 9.07 -10.18 2.60
CA ALA A 191 9.78 -9.82 1.38
C ALA A 191 11.06 -10.64 1.19
N TRP A 192 11.81 -10.90 2.27
CA TRP A 192 12.98 -11.77 2.25
C TRP A 192 12.63 -13.21 1.85
N VAL A 193 11.56 -13.78 2.44
CA VAL A 193 11.15 -15.16 2.13
C VAL A 193 10.60 -15.30 0.71
N VAL A 194 9.75 -14.37 0.26
CA VAL A 194 9.15 -14.38 -1.10
C VAL A 194 10.19 -14.08 -2.19
N GLY A 195 11.23 -13.32 -1.85
CA GLY A 195 12.30 -12.92 -2.75
C GLY A 195 11.96 -11.72 -3.64
N PRO A 196 12.96 -11.16 -4.34
CA PRO A 196 12.83 -9.91 -5.06
C PRO A 196 12.00 -10.03 -6.35
N ARG A 197 11.39 -8.94 -6.83
CA ARG A 197 10.69 -8.92 -8.15
C ARG A 197 11.65 -9.27 -9.28
N LEU A 198 11.12 -9.86 -10.36
CA LEU A 198 11.88 -10.17 -11.56
C LEU A 198 12.52 -8.90 -12.13
N GLY A 199 13.82 -8.99 -12.42
CA GLY A 199 14.61 -7.87 -12.93
C GLY A 199 14.95 -6.81 -11.88
N ARG A 200 14.62 -7.01 -10.60
CA ARG A 200 14.99 -6.08 -9.53
C ARG A 200 16.49 -6.02 -9.28
N PHE A 201 17.17 -7.16 -9.39
CA PHE A 201 18.61 -7.27 -9.24
C PHE A 201 19.20 -7.96 -10.48
N ASP A 202 20.28 -7.41 -11.00
CA ASP A 202 21.07 -8.01 -12.08
C ASP A 202 21.95 -9.16 -11.56
N GLU A 203 22.58 -9.92 -12.46
CA GLU A 203 23.45 -11.04 -12.11
C GLU A 203 24.67 -10.64 -11.26
N ASN A 204 25.15 -9.41 -11.43
CA ASN A 204 26.23 -8.81 -10.63
C ASN A 204 25.75 -8.24 -9.28
N GLY A 205 24.45 -8.36 -8.97
CA GLY A 205 23.83 -7.83 -7.76
C GLY A 205 23.45 -6.34 -7.81
N THR A 206 23.59 -5.65 -8.94
CA THR A 206 23.16 -4.25 -9.06
C THR A 206 21.64 -4.13 -9.04
N ALA A 207 21.13 -3.12 -8.35
CA ALA A 207 19.70 -2.91 -8.15
C ALA A 207 19.10 -2.04 -9.26
N ASN A 208 18.05 -2.54 -9.91
CA ASN A 208 17.28 -1.83 -10.93
C ASN A 208 16.08 -1.13 -10.30
N VAL A 209 15.82 0.11 -10.72
CA VAL A 209 14.63 0.85 -10.28
C VAL A 209 13.41 0.32 -11.00
N ILE A 210 12.39 -0.12 -10.24
CA ILE A 210 11.07 -0.48 -10.77
C ILE A 210 10.09 0.59 -10.29
N PRO A 211 9.77 1.60 -11.12
CA PRO A 211 8.91 2.70 -10.69
C PRO A 211 7.46 2.24 -10.50
N GLY A 212 6.77 2.87 -9.55
CA GLY A 212 5.32 2.82 -9.43
C GLY A 212 4.65 3.56 -10.58
N HIS A 213 3.38 3.27 -10.82
CA HIS A 213 2.65 3.83 -11.97
C HIS A 213 2.09 5.23 -11.70
N SER A 214 1.90 5.65 -10.44
CA SER A 214 1.24 6.91 -10.11
C SER A 214 1.75 7.53 -8.80
N VAL A 215 2.61 8.55 -8.93
CA VAL A 215 3.03 9.39 -7.80
C VAL A 215 1.83 10.13 -7.19
N THR A 216 0.82 10.48 -7.99
CA THR A 216 -0.41 11.12 -7.52
C THR A 216 -1.15 10.24 -6.52
N PHE A 217 -1.31 8.94 -6.79
CA PHE A 217 -1.94 8.03 -5.83
C PHE A 217 -1.06 7.78 -4.61
N ALA A 218 0.26 7.68 -4.81
CA ALA A 218 1.20 7.56 -3.68
C ALA A 218 1.07 8.73 -2.70
N VAL A 219 1.01 9.96 -3.22
CA VAL A 219 0.85 11.18 -2.41
C VAL A 219 -0.55 11.29 -1.82
N LEU A 220 -1.62 11.00 -2.59
CA LEU A 220 -2.98 11.01 -2.06
C LEU A 220 -3.14 10.03 -0.89
N GLY A 221 -2.63 8.81 -1.03
CA GLY A 221 -2.63 7.82 0.03
C GLY A 221 -1.88 8.31 1.26
N THR A 222 -0.71 8.92 1.07
CA THR A 222 0.06 9.54 2.16
C THR A 222 -0.74 10.62 2.91
N LEU A 223 -1.45 11.49 2.21
CA LEU A 223 -2.27 12.54 2.85
C LEU A 223 -3.46 11.97 3.61
N ILE A 224 -4.10 10.92 3.08
CA ILE A 224 -5.18 10.21 3.78
C ILE A 224 -4.64 9.54 5.06
N LEU A 225 -3.48 8.89 4.98
CA LEU A 225 -2.80 8.30 6.13
C LEU A 225 -2.46 9.37 7.18
N ALA A 226 -1.90 10.51 6.75
CA ALA A 226 -1.57 11.63 7.63
C ALA A 226 -2.81 12.17 8.36
N PHE A 227 -3.94 12.30 7.66
CA PHE A 227 -5.21 12.69 8.26
C PHE A 227 -5.73 11.64 9.26
N GLY A 228 -5.76 10.36 8.87
CA GLY A 228 -6.18 9.27 9.74
C GLY A 228 -5.28 9.07 10.96
N TRP A 229 -4.02 9.49 10.88
CA TRP A 229 -3.06 9.41 12.00
C TRP A 229 -3.44 10.27 13.21
N TYR A 230 -4.25 11.32 13.01
CA TYR A 230 -4.85 12.03 14.15
C TYR A 230 -5.83 11.10 14.88
N GLY A 231 -6.64 10.32 14.18
CA GLY A 231 -7.43 9.25 14.79
C GLY A 231 -6.57 8.22 15.49
N PHE A 232 -5.44 7.84 14.89
CA PHE A 232 -4.51 6.85 15.45
C PHE A 232 -3.87 7.33 16.76
N ASN A 233 -3.12 8.42 16.73
CA ASN A 233 -2.42 8.92 17.92
C ASN A 233 -3.37 9.62 18.89
N VAL A 234 -4.07 10.67 18.43
CA VAL A 234 -4.93 11.49 19.30
C VAL A 234 -6.08 10.66 19.83
N GLY A 235 -6.64 9.77 19.01
CA GLY A 235 -7.72 8.87 19.42
C GLY A 235 -7.31 7.72 20.34
N THR A 236 -6.02 7.42 20.48
CA THR A 236 -5.54 6.46 21.51
C THR A 236 -5.84 6.96 22.93
N ALA A 237 -5.96 8.27 23.13
CA ALA A 237 -6.61 8.83 24.32
C ALA A 237 -8.14 8.65 24.23
N ALA A 238 -8.59 7.39 24.19
CA ALA A 238 -9.96 6.99 23.86
C ALA A 238 -10.98 7.35 24.95
N THR A 239 -10.55 7.44 26.21
CA THR A 239 -11.40 7.80 27.33
C THR A 239 -11.30 9.31 27.58
N VAL A 240 -12.38 10.04 27.28
CA VAL A 240 -12.49 11.49 27.44
C VAL A 240 -12.63 11.84 28.91
N PHE A 241 -13.62 11.23 29.57
CA PHE A 241 -13.99 11.53 30.93
C PHE A 241 -13.98 10.30 31.83
N ALA A 242 -13.53 10.52 33.07
CA ALA A 242 -13.83 9.68 34.22
C ALA A 242 -14.89 10.38 35.08
N ALA A 243 -15.90 9.63 35.52
CA ALA A 243 -16.93 10.08 36.46
C ALA A 243 -16.74 9.34 37.78
N GLU A 244 -16.04 9.95 38.72
CA GLU A 244 -15.75 9.36 40.03
C GLU A 244 -16.11 10.33 41.15
N GLY A 245 -16.70 9.83 42.24
CA GLY A 245 -17.02 10.62 43.42
C GLY A 245 -18.00 11.79 43.17
N GLY A 246 -18.81 11.73 42.10
CA GLY A 246 -19.72 12.81 41.70
C GLY A 246 -19.04 13.97 40.98
N ALA A 247 -17.81 13.81 40.51
CA ALA A 247 -17.08 14.79 39.71
C ALA A 247 -16.70 14.21 38.34
N LEU A 248 -16.57 15.10 37.35
CA LEU A 248 -16.10 14.76 36.00
C LEU A 248 -14.67 15.29 35.83
N SER A 249 -13.74 14.43 35.44
CA SER A 249 -12.35 14.81 35.13
C SER A 249 -11.93 14.28 33.77
N LEU A 250 -10.95 14.95 33.15
CA LEU A 250 -10.30 14.45 31.95
C LEU A 250 -9.42 13.25 32.33
N ASP A 251 -9.71 12.09 31.74
CA ASP A 251 -8.97 10.85 31.97
C ASP A 251 -7.76 10.78 31.02
N ALA A 252 -7.66 9.76 30.15
CA ALA A 252 -6.61 9.68 29.13
C ALA A 252 -6.54 10.94 28.25
N PHE A 253 -7.66 11.64 28.09
CA PHE A 253 -7.77 12.90 27.35
C PHE A 253 -6.97 14.07 27.93
N ALA A 254 -6.49 13.97 29.17
CA ALA A 254 -5.64 15.01 29.78
C ALA A 254 -4.36 15.28 28.97
N THR A 255 -3.87 14.30 28.21
CA THR A 255 -2.67 14.43 27.36
C THR A 255 -2.98 14.80 25.90
N VAL A 256 -4.25 14.85 25.50
CA VAL A 256 -4.68 14.95 24.08
C VAL A 256 -4.04 16.12 23.32
N GLY A 257 -3.89 17.28 23.97
CA GLY A 257 -3.30 18.47 23.36
C GLY A 257 -1.80 18.29 23.07
N ARG A 258 -1.10 17.57 23.95
CA ARG A 258 0.31 17.19 23.71
C ARG A 258 0.40 16.19 22.57
N VAL A 259 -0.43 15.16 22.57
CA VAL A 259 -0.45 14.12 21.53
C VAL A 259 -0.68 14.74 20.15
N ALA A 260 -1.64 15.66 20.03
CA ALA A 260 -1.92 16.37 18.78
C ALA A 260 -0.72 17.22 18.30
N LEU A 261 -0.10 17.97 19.22
CA LEU A 261 1.08 18.79 18.91
C LEU A 261 2.26 17.91 18.46
N VAL A 262 2.59 16.89 19.25
CA VAL A 262 3.72 15.98 18.99
C VAL A 262 3.53 15.24 17.67
N THR A 263 2.33 14.75 17.38
CA THR A 263 1.99 14.09 16.10
C THR A 263 2.24 15.03 14.93
N THR A 264 1.77 16.29 15.02
CA THR A 264 1.93 17.29 13.96
C THR A 264 3.39 17.66 13.74
N LEU A 265 4.16 17.87 14.81
CA LEU A 265 5.58 18.21 14.73
C LEU A 265 6.43 17.05 14.21
N GLY A 266 6.14 15.83 14.64
CA GLY A 266 6.82 14.62 14.17
C GLY A 266 6.59 14.40 12.67
N MET A 267 5.34 14.54 12.21
CA MET A 267 4.97 14.50 10.80
C MET A 267 5.75 15.52 9.95
N ALA A 268 5.75 16.78 10.38
CA ALA A 268 6.39 17.87 9.65
C ALA A 268 7.91 17.67 9.55
N THR A 269 8.54 17.32 10.67
CA THR A 269 10.00 17.12 10.70
C THR A 269 10.45 15.84 10.02
N GLY A 270 9.61 14.80 9.98
CA GLY A 270 9.86 13.60 9.17
C GLY A 270 9.94 13.91 7.68
N ALA A 271 8.99 14.69 7.16
CA ALA A 271 9.01 15.16 5.78
C ALA A 271 10.29 15.97 5.48
N ILE A 272 10.67 16.89 6.38
CA ILE A 272 11.89 17.70 6.26
C ILE A 272 13.13 16.82 6.27
N GLY A 273 13.23 15.86 7.20
CA GLY A 273 14.39 14.98 7.35
C GLY A 273 14.67 14.18 6.07
N ALA A 274 13.63 13.53 5.53
CA ALA A 274 13.77 12.79 4.28
C ALA A 274 14.07 13.71 3.08
N SER A 275 13.46 14.90 3.03
CA SER A 275 13.72 15.89 1.97
C SER A 275 15.17 16.36 1.96
N VAL A 276 15.72 16.69 3.13
CA VAL A 276 17.10 17.15 3.29
C VAL A 276 18.07 16.05 2.89
N VAL A 277 17.86 14.82 3.37
CA VAL A 277 18.73 13.69 3.02
C VAL A 277 18.66 13.40 1.52
N SER A 278 17.46 13.38 0.92
CA SER A 278 17.31 13.24 -0.53
C SER A 278 18.06 14.33 -1.29
N LEU A 279 17.89 15.60 -0.90
CA LEU A 279 18.51 16.74 -1.55
C LEU A 279 20.04 16.67 -1.47
N VAL A 280 20.59 16.39 -0.28
CA VAL A 280 22.04 16.29 -0.08
C VAL A 280 22.64 15.14 -0.87
N ARG A 281 21.93 14.00 -0.95
CA ARG A 281 22.45 12.80 -1.61
C ARG A 281 22.29 12.80 -3.14
N THR A 282 21.23 13.40 -3.65
CA THR A 282 20.86 13.29 -5.08
C THR A 282 20.83 14.63 -5.81
N GLY A 283 20.99 15.74 -5.10
CA GLY A 283 20.80 17.10 -5.62
C GLY A 283 19.34 17.47 -5.86
N LYS A 284 18.37 16.59 -5.53
CA LYS A 284 16.94 16.80 -5.73
C LYS A 284 16.11 16.34 -4.54
N VAL A 285 14.99 17.01 -4.31
CA VAL A 285 13.97 16.57 -3.35
C VAL A 285 13.09 15.53 -4.04
N ASP A 286 13.19 14.27 -3.63
CA ASP A 286 12.38 13.18 -4.16
C ASP A 286 11.00 13.13 -3.49
N THR A 287 9.95 13.18 -4.29
CA THR A 287 8.56 13.25 -3.80
C THR A 287 8.15 12.03 -2.97
N LEU A 288 8.59 10.83 -3.33
CA LEU A 288 8.25 9.61 -2.59
C LEU A 288 9.02 9.54 -1.27
N TYR A 289 10.28 10.01 -1.24
CA TYR A 289 10.99 10.16 0.03
C TYR A 289 10.35 11.20 0.94
N VAL A 290 9.86 12.34 0.42
CA VAL A 290 9.12 13.30 1.26
C VAL A 290 7.85 12.67 1.82
N ALA A 291 7.07 12.00 0.96
CA ALA A 291 5.82 11.35 1.34
C ALA A 291 6.04 10.24 2.39
N ASN A 292 6.96 9.32 2.15
CA ASN A 292 7.27 8.26 3.09
C ASN A 292 8.00 8.78 4.34
N GLY A 293 8.79 9.86 4.23
CA GLY A 293 9.46 10.51 5.34
C GLY A 293 8.49 11.17 6.32
N LEU A 294 7.42 11.77 5.79
CA LEU A 294 6.28 12.26 6.57
C LEU A 294 5.69 11.12 7.42
N LEU A 295 5.41 9.97 6.81
CA LEU A 295 4.87 8.80 7.50
C LEU A 295 5.87 8.22 8.51
N ALA A 296 7.16 8.15 8.18
CA ALA A 296 8.20 7.70 9.10
C ALA A 296 8.28 8.61 10.34
N GLY A 297 8.14 9.93 10.15
CA GLY A 297 8.04 10.89 11.25
C GLY A 297 6.84 10.65 12.16
N LEU A 298 5.67 10.37 11.57
CA LEU A 298 4.47 9.97 12.31
C LEU A 298 4.70 8.66 13.10
N VAL A 299 5.23 7.62 12.45
CA VAL A 299 5.56 6.34 13.09
C VAL A 299 6.52 6.55 14.27
N GLY A 300 7.58 7.33 14.07
CA GLY A 300 8.61 7.56 15.10
C GLY A 300 8.05 8.16 16.39
N VAL A 301 7.02 9.01 16.30
CA VAL A 301 6.39 9.60 17.50
C VAL A 301 5.18 8.82 18.02
N THR A 302 4.64 7.86 17.25
CA THR A 302 3.37 7.16 17.55
C THR A 302 3.37 6.51 18.92
N GLY A 303 4.41 5.73 19.25
CA GLY A 303 4.46 5.01 20.52
C GLY A 303 4.77 5.86 21.75
N ILE A 304 5.07 7.15 21.56
CA ILE A 304 5.59 8.02 22.62
C ILE A 304 4.83 9.36 22.70
N ALA A 305 3.77 9.51 21.90
CA ALA A 305 3.15 10.81 21.65
C ALA A 305 2.53 11.47 22.90
N ASP A 306 2.12 10.66 23.87
CA ASP A 306 1.52 11.05 25.13
C ASP A 306 2.53 11.55 26.17
N ASP A 307 3.80 11.12 26.09
CA ASP A 307 4.78 11.34 27.15
C ASP A 307 6.12 11.92 26.69
N ILE A 308 6.14 12.73 25.62
CA ILE A 308 7.35 13.44 25.21
C ILE A 308 7.21 14.96 25.15
N VAL A 309 8.33 15.66 25.29
CA VAL A 309 8.41 17.11 25.12
C VAL A 309 8.40 17.49 23.63
N TRP A 310 7.88 18.69 23.30
CA TRP A 310 7.82 19.16 21.91
C TRP A 310 9.18 19.22 21.18
N PRO A 311 10.34 19.54 21.81
CA PRO A 311 11.63 19.45 21.13
C PRO A 311 12.00 18.00 20.80
N GLY A 312 11.56 17.06 21.65
CA GLY A 312 11.69 15.64 21.42
C GLY A 312 10.95 15.18 20.17
N ALA A 313 9.73 15.67 19.96
CA ALA A 313 8.95 15.37 18.76
C ALA A 313 9.65 15.84 17.47
N LEU A 314 10.24 17.04 17.50
CA LEU A 314 11.03 17.56 16.37
C LEU A 314 12.25 16.68 16.09
N ALA A 315 12.99 16.29 17.13
CA ALA A 315 14.19 15.48 17.00
C ALA A 315 13.87 14.07 16.48
N VAL A 316 12.90 13.39 17.10
CA VAL A 316 12.50 12.03 16.72
C VAL A 316 11.91 12.01 15.32
N GLY A 317 11.01 12.95 14.98
CA GLY A 317 10.43 13.05 13.65
C GLY A 317 11.50 13.29 12.58
N LEU A 318 12.40 14.26 12.81
CA LEU A 318 13.52 14.55 11.90
C LEU A 318 14.40 13.32 11.67
N LEU A 319 14.79 12.62 12.73
CA LEU A 319 15.63 11.43 12.65
C LEU A 319 14.92 10.26 11.95
N ALA A 320 13.64 10.04 12.24
CA ALA A 320 12.84 8.99 11.62
C ALA A 320 12.63 9.23 10.12
N GLY A 321 12.47 10.49 9.68
CA GLY A 321 12.47 10.84 8.27
C GLY A 321 13.85 10.73 7.62
N ALA A 322 14.89 11.25 8.27
CA ALA A 322 16.25 11.28 7.74
C ALA A 322 16.88 9.88 7.58
N GLN A 323 16.56 8.92 8.46
CA GLN A 323 17.08 7.56 8.36
C GLN A 323 16.54 6.81 7.13
N LEU A 324 15.37 7.20 6.62
CA LEU A 324 14.62 6.43 5.63
C LEU A 324 15.45 6.14 4.36
N PRO A 325 16.07 7.12 3.67
CA PRO A 325 16.86 6.82 2.47
C PRO A 325 18.09 5.94 2.75
N PHE A 326 18.67 6.02 3.95
CA PHE A 326 19.81 5.18 4.34
C PHE A 326 19.39 3.74 4.61
N VAL A 327 18.28 3.54 5.34
CA VAL A 327 17.76 2.20 5.62
C VAL A 327 17.22 1.55 4.36
N PHE A 328 16.52 2.30 3.50
CA PHE A 328 16.06 1.78 2.22
C PHE A 328 17.22 1.28 1.35
N GLU A 329 18.29 2.07 1.22
CA GLU A 329 19.48 1.65 0.50
C GLU A 329 20.19 0.46 1.15
N PHE A 330 20.23 0.39 2.48
CA PHE A 330 20.81 -0.75 3.18
C PHE A 330 20.02 -2.05 2.90
N VAL A 331 18.69 -2.00 2.99
CA VAL A 331 17.80 -3.13 2.68
C VAL A 331 17.97 -3.56 1.22
N GLU A 332 18.01 -2.60 0.30
CA GLU A 332 18.18 -2.86 -1.13
C GLU A 332 19.57 -3.42 -1.46
N LYS A 333 20.64 -2.72 -1.09
CA LYS A 333 22.00 -2.99 -1.62
C LYS A 333 22.86 -3.89 -0.74
N ARG A 334 22.50 -4.07 0.55
CA ARG A 334 23.23 -4.95 1.46
C ARG A 334 22.47 -6.23 1.76
N LEU A 335 21.16 -6.13 1.95
CA LEU A 335 20.33 -7.31 2.20
C LEU A 335 19.77 -7.94 0.92
N ASN A 336 19.81 -7.23 -0.21
CA ASN A 336 19.21 -7.67 -1.48
C ASN A 336 17.72 -8.03 -1.33
N ILE A 337 17.00 -7.26 -0.50
CA ILE A 337 15.57 -7.44 -0.27
C ILE A 337 14.82 -6.36 -1.04
N ASP A 338 13.81 -6.77 -1.80
CA ASP A 338 12.93 -5.88 -2.56
C ASP A 338 11.67 -5.55 -1.75
N ASP A 339 11.79 -4.51 -0.93
CA ASP A 339 10.70 -3.86 -0.24
C ASP A 339 10.07 -2.80 -1.16
N VAL A 340 8.90 -3.12 -1.73
CA VAL A 340 8.34 -2.35 -2.86
C VAL A 340 7.94 -0.93 -2.46
N CYS A 341 7.40 -0.76 -1.26
CA CYS A 341 6.86 0.54 -0.80
C CYS A 341 7.70 1.20 0.30
N ALA A 342 8.94 0.72 0.52
CA ALA A 342 9.78 1.11 1.66
C ALA A 342 9.09 0.91 3.02
N VAL A 343 8.37 -0.20 3.18
CA VAL A 343 7.62 -0.56 4.38
C VAL A 343 8.51 -0.64 5.61
N PHE A 344 9.67 -1.32 5.52
CA PHE A 344 10.56 -1.47 6.66
C PHE A 344 11.20 -0.14 7.10
N PRO A 345 11.73 0.71 6.19
CA PRO A 345 12.19 2.05 6.54
C PRO A 345 11.12 2.94 7.19
N VAL A 346 9.86 2.87 6.72
CA VAL A 346 8.78 3.73 7.22
C VAL A 346 8.21 3.23 8.55
N HIS A 347 8.03 1.92 8.70
CA HIS A 347 7.36 1.34 9.85
C HIS A 347 8.32 0.65 10.81
N GLY A 348 9.13 -0.27 10.31
CA GLY A 348 10.04 -1.11 11.10
C GLY A 348 11.13 -0.29 11.79
N SER A 349 12.04 0.31 11.02
CA SER A 349 13.17 1.06 11.58
C SER A 349 12.74 2.35 12.27
N ALA A 350 11.72 3.05 11.76
CA ALA A 350 11.19 4.25 12.41
C ALA A 350 10.51 3.93 13.76
N GLY A 351 9.76 2.82 13.85
CA GLY A 351 9.12 2.36 15.09
C GLY A 351 10.16 1.97 16.15
N ILE A 352 11.21 1.24 15.73
CA ILE A 352 12.37 0.92 16.58
C ILE A 352 13.05 2.20 17.06
N LEU A 353 13.30 3.17 16.15
CA LEU A 353 13.94 4.44 16.48
C LEU A 353 13.13 5.22 17.52
N GLY A 354 11.82 5.33 17.33
CA GLY A 354 10.91 5.98 18.28
C GLY A 354 10.98 5.36 19.68
N GLY A 355 10.86 4.03 19.75
CA GLY A 355 10.94 3.29 21.02
C GLY A 355 12.28 3.46 21.73
N LEU A 356 13.40 3.43 21.00
CA LEU A 356 14.74 3.64 21.57
C LEU A 356 15.00 5.11 21.96
N ALA A 357 14.39 6.06 21.25
CA ALA A 357 14.53 7.48 21.55
C ALA A 357 13.72 7.91 22.78
N TYR A 358 12.61 7.22 23.08
CA TYR A 358 11.68 7.54 24.17
C TYR A 358 12.35 8.00 25.47
N PRO A 359 13.31 7.25 26.07
CA PRO A 359 13.84 7.59 27.39
C PRO A 359 14.60 8.91 27.42
N PHE A 360 15.10 9.37 26.27
CA PHE A 360 15.85 10.63 26.12
C PHE A 360 14.94 11.85 25.95
N VAL A 361 13.72 11.64 25.45
CA VAL A 361 12.77 12.71 25.12
C VAL A 361 11.53 12.72 26.00
N ALA A 362 11.42 11.76 26.92
CA ALA A 362 10.34 11.64 27.86
C ALA A 362 10.19 12.89 28.74
N VAL A 363 8.96 13.26 29.09
CA VAL A 363 8.69 14.44 29.92
C VAL A 363 9.37 14.35 31.27
N GLY A 364 9.32 13.18 31.93
CA GLY A 364 9.99 12.95 33.20
C GLY A 364 11.51 13.20 33.14
N THR A 365 12.18 12.75 32.07
CA THR A 365 13.61 13.00 31.82
C THR A 365 13.91 14.50 31.76
N TRP A 366 13.09 15.26 31.05
CA TRP A 366 13.27 16.72 30.91
C TRP A 366 12.82 17.52 32.13
N GLN A 367 12.08 16.91 33.06
CA GLN A 367 11.73 17.46 34.37
C GLN A 367 12.77 17.12 35.46
N GLY A 368 13.91 16.54 35.07
CA GLY A 368 15.03 16.29 35.97
C GLY A 368 15.15 14.86 36.46
N ALA A 369 14.45 13.89 35.84
CA ALA A 369 14.78 12.49 36.08
C ALA A 369 16.24 12.22 35.65
N GLY A 370 17.06 11.72 36.58
CA GLY A 370 18.49 11.57 36.38
C GLY A 370 18.83 10.48 35.35
N ILE A 371 20.11 10.37 34.97
CA ILE A 371 20.60 9.40 33.97
C ILE A 371 20.16 7.95 34.21
N GLY A 372 19.90 7.56 35.47
CA GLY A 372 19.35 6.26 35.81
C GLY A 372 18.01 5.94 35.14
N SER A 373 17.10 6.90 35.02
CA SER A 373 15.79 6.70 34.37
C SER A 373 15.94 6.50 32.86
N VAL A 374 16.88 7.21 32.24
CA VAL A 374 17.21 7.04 30.82
C VAL A 374 17.75 5.64 30.56
N LEU A 375 18.68 5.16 31.40
CA LEU A 375 19.27 3.83 31.25
C LEU A 375 18.26 2.71 31.51
N SER A 376 17.41 2.85 32.53
CA SER A 376 16.35 1.87 32.80
C SER A 376 15.31 1.86 31.69
N GLY A 377 14.86 3.04 31.24
CA GLY A 377 13.93 3.15 30.12
C GLY A 377 14.51 2.54 28.85
N LEU A 378 15.80 2.80 28.55
CA LEU A 378 16.45 2.22 27.37
C LEU A 378 16.52 0.69 27.44
N ALA A 379 16.84 0.14 28.62
CA ALA A 379 16.86 -1.30 28.83
C ALA A 379 15.47 -1.94 28.59
N VAL A 380 14.42 -1.32 29.15
CA VAL A 380 13.03 -1.80 29.00
C VAL A 380 12.56 -1.69 27.56
N GLN A 381 12.73 -0.53 26.91
CA GLN A 381 12.36 -0.34 25.50
C GLN A 381 13.12 -1.32 24.58
N SER A 382 14.41 -1.53 24.82
CA SER A 382 15.22 -2.50 24.05
C SER A 382 14.70 -3.93 24.23
N ALA A 383 14.37 -4.33 25.46
CA ALA A 383 13.83 -5.66 25.74
C ALA A 383 12.49 -5.88 25.02
N GLY A 384 11.58 -4.90 25.05
CA GLY A 384 10.31 -4.95 24.32
C GLY A 384 10.49 -5.03 22.81
N ILE A 385 11.34 -4.17 22.23
CA ILE A 385 11.66 -4.19 20.80
C ILE A 385 12.23 -5.55 20.38
N LEU A 386 13.13 -6.13 21.17
CA LEU A 386 13.72 -7.44 20.89
C LEU A 386 12.69 -8.57 20.97
N LEU A 387 11.82 -8.57 21.99
CA LEU A 387 10.79 -9.60 22.15
C LEU A 387 9.78 -9.54 21.00
N ILE A 388 9.24 -8.35 20.72
CA ILE A 388 8.29 -8.14 19.62
C ILE A 388 8.95 -8.49 18.29
N GLY A 389 10.17 -8.00 18.05
CA GLY A 389 10.91 -8.26 16.81
C GLY A 389 11.17 -9.75 16.60
N LEU A 390 11.63 -10.48 17.62
CA LEU A 390 11.89 -11.92 17.55
C LEU A 390 10.61 -12.71 17.28
N TRP A 391 9.54 -12.44 18.04
CA TRP A 391 8.24 -13.08 17.83
C TRP A 391 7.76 -12.88 16.39
N THR A 392 7.88 -11.66 15.88
CA THR A 392 7.44 -11.26 14.54
C THR A 392 8.24 -11.95 13.44
N VAL A 393 9.57 -11.96 13.54
CA VAL A 393 10.45 -12.63 12.57
C VAL A 393 10.15 -14.13 12.54
N VAL A 394 10.05 -14.76 13.71
CA VAL A 394 9.81 -16.21 13.81
C VAL A 394 8.46 -16.57 13.21
N THR A 395 7.38 -15.94 13.67
CA THR A 395 6.02 -16.29 13.23
C THR A 395 5.77 -15.94 11.75
N THR A 396 6.19 -14.77 11.30
CA THR A 396 6.08 -14.39 9.87
C THR A 396 6.94 -15.30 8.99
N GLY A 397 8.15 -15.62 9.44
CA GLY A 397 9.06 -16.55 8.79
C GLY A 397 8.47 -17.96 8.67
N LEU A 398 7.76 -18.44 9.70
CA LEU A 398 7.05 -19.72 9.66
C LEU A 398 5.92 -19.71 8.63
N VAL A 399 5.09 -18.66 8.59
CA VAL A 399 3.96 -18.57 7.65
C VAL A 399 4.46 -18.53 6.20
N PHE A 400 5.34 -17.59 5.88
CA PHE A 400 5.85 -17.45 4.51
C PHE A 400 6.82 -18.58 4.14
N GLY A 401 7.56 -19.12 5.12
CA GLY A 401 8.45 -20.27 4.93
C GLY A 401 7.69 -21.54 4.57
N ALA A 402 6.59 -21.82 5.29
CA ALA A 402 5.67 -22.90 4.94
C ALA A 402 5.04 -22.67 3.56
N ALA A 403 4.57 -21.46 3.27
CA ALA A 403 4.03 -21.13 1.95
C ALA A 403 5.09 -21.32 0.85
N ARG A 404 6.36 -20.99 1.11
CA ARG A 404 7.46 -21.19 0.16
C ARG A 404 7.75 -22.68 -0.07
N ALA A 405 7.80 -23.47 1.00
CA ALA A 405 8.00 -24.91 0.92
C ALA A 405 6.88 -25.61 0.12
N LEU A 406 5.66 -25.09 0.18
CA LEU A 406 4.50 -25.58 -0.58
C LEU A 406 4.40 -25.01 -2.01
N GLY A 407 5.38 -24.20 -2.46
CA GLY A 407 5.33 -23.54 -3.78
C GLY A 407 4.25 -22.45 -3.89
N GLN A 408 3.78 -21.91 -2.75
CA GLN A 408 2.70 -20.94 -2.66
C GLN A 408 3.11 -19.52 -2.33
N ALA A 409 4.34 -19.27 -1.89
CA ALA A 409 4.76 -17.92 -1.53
C ALA A 409 4.72 -16.92 -2.70
N ARG A 410 5.03 -17.37 -3.92
CA ARG A 410 5.22 -16.52 -5.09
C ARG A 410 4.47 -17.06 -6.32
N VAL A 411 3.99 -16.17 -7.18
CA VAL A 411 3.46 -16.52 -8.51
C VAL A 411 4.54 -17.06 -9.45
N SER A 412 4.12 -17.65 -10.57
CA SER A 412 5.05 -18.08 -11.62
C SER A 412 5.74 -16.87 -12.27
N PRO A 413 6.93 -17.04 -12.87
CA PRO A 413 7.59 -15.96 -13.61
C PRO A 413 6.77 -15.42 -14.79
N ALA A 414 5.93 -16.25 -15.42
CA ALA A 414 5.03 -15.83 -16.49
C ALA A 414 3.96 -14.87 -15.95
N ASN A 415 3.25 -15.27 -14.89
CA ASN A 415 2.22 -14.45 -14.25
C ASN A 415 2.78 -13.14 -13.70
N GLU A 416 4.02 -13.14 -13.18
CA GLU A 416 4.67 -11.92 -12.72
C GLU A 416 5.03 -10.94 -13.87
N ARG A 417 5.36 -11.48 -15.05
CA ARG A 417 5.62 -10.68 -16.27
C ARG A 417 4.34 -10.15 -16.88
N GLU A 418 3.27 -10.93 -16.89
CA GLU A 418 1.94 -10.51 -17.33
C GLU A 418 1.34 -9.45 -16.40
N GLY A 419 1.46 -9.66 -15.09
CA GLY A 419 0.83 -8.82 -14.07
C GLY A 419 -0.23 -9.58 -13.29
N LEU A 420 -0.31 -9.32 -11.99
CA LEU A 420 -1.22 -10.03 -11.10
C LEU A 420 -2.68 -9.65 -11.31
N ASP A 421 -2.97 -8.50 -11.93
CA ASP A 421 -4.34 -8.08 -12.23
C ASP A 421 -4.97 -9.07 -13.23
N VAL A 422 -4.26 -9.38 -14.31
CA VAL A 422 -4.72 -10.39 -15.28
C VAL A 422 -4.57 -11.79 -14.70
N ALA A 423 -3.39 -12.13 -14.16
CA ALA A 423 -3.07 -13.51 -13.84
C ALA A 423 -3.74 -14.07 -12.56
N GLU A 424 -4.18 -13.21 -11.63
CA GLU A 424 -4.92 -13.64 -10.43
C GLU A 424 -6.37 -13.13 -10.39
N HIS A 425 -6.71 -12.04 -11.08
CA HIS A 425 -8.06 -11.45 -11.04
C HIS A 425 -8.79 -11.46 -12.39
N GLY A 426 -8.09 -11.73 -13.49
CA GLY A 426 -8.69 -11.73 -14.84
C GLY A 426 -9.17 -10.36 -15.30
N VAL A 427 -8.61 -9.27 -14.74
CA VAL A 427 -9.02 -7.90 -15.08
C VAL A 427 -7.83 -7.06 -15.51
N GLU A 428 -8.07 -6.10 -16.40
CA GLU A 428 -7.14 -4.99 -16.64
C GLU A 428 -7.64 -3.76 -15.88
N THR A 429 -6.84 -3.26 -14.93
CA THR A 429 -7.24 -2.10 -14.11
C THR A 429 -7.42 -0.82 -14.92
N TYR A 430 -6.74 -0.70 -16.05
CA TYR A 430 -6.74 0.46 -16.92
C TYR A 430 -7.10 0.05 -18.34
N PRO A 431 -8.32 -0.43 -18.62
CA PRO A 431 -8.67 -1.03 -19.90
C PRO A 431 -8.52 -0.04 -21.08
N GLU A 432 -8.65 1.26 -20.83
CA GLU A 432 -8.45 2.30 -21.85
C GLU A 432 -6.98 2.69 -22.08
N PHE A 433 -6.07 2.26 -21.19
CA PHE A 433 -4.62 2.46 -21.31
C PHE A 433 -3.85 1.16 -21.56
N GLY A 434 -4.46 0.01 -21.26
CA GLY A 434 -4.07 -1.33 -21.69
C GLY A 434 -4.41 -1.53 -23.16
N VAL A 435 -3.85 -2.56 -23.78
CA VAL A 435 -3.94 -2.77 -25.23
C VAL A 435 -5.41 -2.87 -25.63
N GLY A 436 -5.89 -1.86 -26.36
CA GLY A 436 -7.32 -1.67 -26.65
C GLY A 436 -8.02 -2.93 -27.15
N ASP A 437 -9.23 -3.12 -26.62
CA ASP A 437 -10.22 -4.15 -26.94
C ASP A 437 -9.64 -5.38 -27.63
N THR A 438 -9.45 -6.43 -26.82
CA THR A 438 -9.36 -7.79 -27.34
C THR A 438 -10.68 -8.12 -28.01
N ALA A 439 -10.79 -7.84 -29.32
CA ALA A 439 -11.70 -8.60 -30.15
C ALA A 439 -11.31 -10.09 -29.99
N GLU A 440 -12.22 -10.92 -29.52
CA GLU A 440 -12.07 -12.37 -29.55
C GLU A 440 -11.96 -12.79 -31.03
N ILE A 441 -10.72 -12.93 -31.51
CA ILE A 441 -10.43 -13.53 -32.81
C ILE A 441 -10.29 -15.04 -32.54
N PRO A 442 -11.13 -15.90 -33.14
CA PRO A 442 -11.00 -17.36 -32.97
C PRO A 442 -9.60 -17.81 -33.40
N ALA A 443 -8.96 -18.64 -32.56
CA ALA A 443 -7.58 -19.11 -32.75
C ALA A 443 -7.35 -19.85 -34.09
N ASP A 444 -8.43 -20.30 -34.68
CA ASP A 444 -8.57 -21.05 -35.92
C ASP A 444 -8.29 -20.22 -37.18
N HIS A 445 -8.19 -18.88 -37.07
CA HIS A 445 -7.88 -17.97 -38.19
C HIS A 445 -6.42 -17.48 -38.23
N LEU A 446 -5.55 -17.94 -37.33
CA LEU A 446 -4.12 -17.61 -37.33
C LEU A 446 -3.35 -18.58 -38.24
N ARG A 447 -3.07 -18.16 -39.47
CA ARG A 447 -2.19 -18.92 -40.38
C ARG A 447 -0.73 -18.69 -40.03
N ALA A 448 0.02 -19.77 -39.87
CA ALA A 448 1.47 -19.79 -39.98
C ALA A 448 1.80 -20.63 -41.23
N ASP A 449 2.63 -20.07 -42.11
CA ASP A 449 3.21 -20.65 -43.34
C ASP A 449 2.39 -20.68 -44.66
N GLY A 450 2.95 -20.00 -45.67
CA GLY A 450 3.33 -20.63 -46.94
C GLY A 450 2.33 -20.60 -48.10
N GLY A 451 1.75 -19.43 -48.41
CA GLY A 451 0.95 -19.22 -49.62
C GLY A 451 1.80 -18.95 -50.86
N THR A 452 1.27 -19.25 -52.05
CA THR A 452 1.87 -18.80 -53.32
C THR A 452 1.85 -17.28 -53.39
N LEU A 453 3.04 -16.65 -53.47
CA LEU A 453 3.26 -15.20 -53.47
C LEU A 453 2.30 -14.46 -54.43
N PRO A 454 1.31 -13.71 -53.91
CA PRO A 454 0.42 -12.90 -54.73
C PRO A 454 0.90 -11.44 -54.85
N ASN A 455 1.90 -11.03 -54.06
CA ASN A 455 2.68 -9.82 -54.30
C ASN A 455 3.71 -10.08 -55.42
N ASP A 456 4.31 -9.00 -55.93
CA ASP A 456 5.42 -8.95 -56.90
C ASP A 456 6.73 -9.65 -56.43
N GLY A 457 6.67 -10.53 -55.44
CA GLY A 457 7.79 -11.23 -54.81
C GLY A 457 8.47 -10.45 -53.68
N GLY A 458 8.02 -9.23 -53.37
CA GLY A 458 8.59 -8.37 -52.34
C GLY A 458 7.79 -8.33 -51.02
N LEU A 459 8.51 -8.06 -49.92
CA LEU A 459 7.91 -7.73 -48.63
C LEU A 459 7.39 -6.29 -48.65
N LYS A 460 6.20 -6.04 -48.07
CA LYS A 460 5.62 -4.70 -47.97
C LYS A 460 5.18 -4.40 -46.54
N LEU A 461 5.55 -3.23 -46.03
CA LEU A 461 5.04 -2.68 -44.77
C LEU A 461 3.87 -1.75 -45.09
N VAL A 462 2.68 -2.13 -44.65
CA VAL A 462 1.48 -1.29 -44.66
C VAL A 462 1.37 -0.59 -43.32
N THR A 463 1.50 0.73 -43.33
CA THR A 463 1.35 1.60 -42.15
C THR A 463 0.07 2.41 -42.27
N ALA A 464 -0.87 2.23 -41.36
CA ALA A 464 -2.10 3.00 -41.31
C ALA A 464 -2.16 3.85 -40.04
N VAL A 465 -2.41 5.15 -40.18
CA VAL A 465 -2.70 6.04 -39.05
C VAL A 465 -4.19 6.33 -39.08
N VAL A 466 -4.95 5.73 -38.16
CA VAL A 466 -6.42 5.74 -38.14
C VAL A 466 -6.96 6.31 -36.83
N ARG A 467 -8.29 6.51 -36.75
CA ARG A 467 -8.93 6.92 -35.49
C ARG A 467 -8.86 5.81 -34.43
N PRO A 468 -8.68 6.15 -33.13
CA PRO A 468 -8.63 5.15 -32.07
C PRO A 468 -9.88 4.25 -32.00
N ASP A 469 -11.08 4.82 -32.18
CA ASP A 469 -12.36 4.12 -32.14
C ASP A 469 -12.57 3.13 -33.30
N ARG A 470 -11.73 3.18 -34.35
CA ARG A 470 -11.80 2.27 -35.49
C ARG A 470 -10.83 1.11 -35.40
N LEU A 471 -9.95 1.08 -34.39
CA LEU A 471 -8.92 0.05 -34.26
C LEU A 471 -9.52 -1.36 -34.21
N THR A 472 -10.61 -1.56 -33.47
CA THR A 472 -11.27 -2.87 -33.34
C THR A 472 -11.79 -3.38 -34.69
N ASN A 473 -12.39 -2.50 -35.49
CA ASN A 473 -12.86 -2.84 -36.83
C ASN A 473 -11.70 -3.18 -37.76
N VAL A 474 -10.61 -2.42 -37.69
CA VAL A 474 -9.39 -2.65 -38.48
C VAL A 474 -8.74 -3.99 -38.12
N LYS A 475 -8.60 -4.31 -36.82
CA LYS A 475 -8.08 -5.60 -36.34
C LYS A 475 -8.90 -6.77 -36.91
N ARG A 476 -10.23 -6.66 -36.89
CA ARG A 476 -11.13 -7.69 -37.40
C ARG A 476 -10.99 -7.86 -38.92
N ALA A 477 -11.02 -6.76 -39.67
CA ALA A 477 -10.89 -6.80 -41.12
C ALA A 477 -9.55 -7.40 -41.58
N LEU A 478 -8.46 -7.10 -40.86
CA LEU A 478 -7.15 -7.70 -41.12
C LEU A 478 -7.11 -9.20 -40.82
N ALA A 479 -7.77 -9.65 -39.75
CA ALA A 479 -7.89 -11.08 -39.46
C ALA A 479 -8.71 -11.82 -40.51
N ASP A 480 -9.80 -11.22 -41.01
CA ASP A 480 -10.70 -11.83 -42.00
C ASP A 480 -9.98 -12.09 -43.35
N ILE A 481 -9.02 -11.25 -43.73
CA ILE A 481 -8.19 -11.44 -44.94
C ILE A 481 -6.92 -12.29 -44.71
N GLY A 482 -6.74 -12.82 -43.48
CA GLY A 482 -5.60 -13.66 -43.13
C GLY A 482 -4.31 -12.90 -42.80
N ALA A 483 -4.35 -11.59 -42.54
CA ALA A 483 -3.22 -10.74 -42.14
C ALA A 483 -3.28 -10.32 -40.64
N PRO A 484 -3.36 -11.25 -39.67
CA PRO A 484 -3.58 -10.92 -38.26
C PRO A 484 -2.35 -10.30 -37.57
N SER A 485 -1.15 -10.47 -38.13
CA SER A 485 0.10 -9.95 -37.59
C SER A 485 0.20 -8.45 -37.78
N LEU A 486 0.09 -7.69 -36.69
CA LEU A 486 0.16 -6.24 -36.69
C LEU A 486 0.82 -5.69 -35.43
N THR A 487 1.43 -4.52 -35.56
CA THR A 487 1.95 -3.71 -34.44
C THR A 487 1.12 -2.45 -34.31
N VAL A 488 0.73 -2.11 -33.07
CA VAL A 488 -0.07 -0.92 -32.78
C VAL A 488 0.72 0.04 -31.91
N THR A 489 0.80 1.30 -32.33
CA THR A 489 1.40 2.39 -31.55
C THR A 489 0.42 3.54 -31.42
N ASN A 490 0.21 4.05 -30.21
CA ASN A 490 -0.53 5.29 -30.00
C ASN A 490 0.32 6.47 -30.45
N VAL A 491 -0.21 7.30 -31.35
CA VAL A 491 0.48 8.46 -31.91
C VAL A 491 -0.42 9.69 -31.84
N SER A 492 0.19 10.86 -31.84
CA SER A 492 -0.53 12.13 -31.98
C SER A 492 -0.15 12.77 -33.30
N GLY A 493 -1.13 13.19 -34.08
CA GLY A 493 -0.90 13.73 -35.42
C GLY A 493 -1.97 14.73 -35.82
N ARG A 494 -1.67 15.52 -36.85
CA ARG A 494 -2.62 16.45 -37.46
C ARG A 494 -2.72 16.23 -38.96
N GLY A 495 -3.95 16.17 -39.44
CA GLY A 495 -4.28 16.20 -40.86
C GLY A 495 -4.82 17.57 -41.25
N SER A 496 -5.70 17.63 -42.25
CA SER A 496 -6.42 18.85 -42.67
C SER A 496 -7.56 19.25 -41.71
N GLN A 497 -7.60 18.69 -40.50
CA GLN A 497 -8.66 18.95 -39.53
C GLN A 497 -8.44 20.33 -38.89
N PRO A 498 -9.51 21.13 -38.70
CA PRO A 498 -9.38 22.42 -38.03
C PRO A 498 -8.97 22.23 -36.57
N ALA A 499 -8.08 23.10 -36.10
CA ALA A 499 -7.64 23.15 -34.71
C ALA A 499 -8.84 23.28 -33.75
N LYS A 500 -8.88 22.44 -32.72
CA LYS A 500 -9.86 22.58 -31.64
C LYS A 500 -9.32 23.57 -30.60
N LEU A 501 -10.11 24.59 -30.29
CA LEU A 501 -9.88 25.47 -29.15
C LEU A 501 -10.23 24.69 -27.87
N GLY A 502 -9.22 24.44 -27.03
CA GLY A 502 -9.41 23.95 -25.67
C GLY A 502 -9.32 25.10 -24.69
N GLN A 503 -10.03 25.02 -23.57
CA GLN A 503 -9.93 26.01 -22.49
C GLN A 503 -9.30 25.35 -21.27
N TRP A 504 -8.22 25.93 -20.74
CA TRP A 504 -7.62 25.50 -19.48
C TRP A 504 -7.42 26.71 -18.58
N ARG A 505 -8.12 26.73 -17.43
CA ARG A 505 -8.06 27.83 -16.46
C ARG A 505 -8.37 29.21 -17.06
N GLY A 506 -9.31 29.27 -17.99
CA GLY A 506 -9.73 30.51 -18.65
C GLY A 506 -8.85 30.95 -19.82
N GLU A 507 -7.67 30.35 -20.01
CA GLU A 507 -6.82 30.58 -21.18
C GLU A 507 -7.20 29.60 -22.30
N GLU A 508 -7.41 30.12 -23.51
CA GLU A 508 -7.58 29.31 -24.71
C GLU A 508 -6.22 28.79 -25.17
N TYR A 509 -6.13 27.48 -25.35
CA TYR A 509 -4.97 26.85 -25.96
C TYR A 509 -5.41 26.00 -27.15
N VAL A 510 -4.57 26.01 -28.18
CA VAL A 510 -4.82 25.27 -29.41
C VAL A 510 -4.35 23.84 -29.23
N VAL A 511 -5.28 22.88 -29.31
CA VAL A 511 -4.92 21.47 -29.43
C VAL A 511 -4.57 21.20 -30.90
N ASP A 512 -3.29 21.26 -31.22
CA ASP A 512 -2.76 21.13 -32.60
C ASP A 512 -2.47 19.66 -32.99
N LEU A 513 -2.60 18.71 -32.07
CA LEU A 513 -2.40 17.29 -32.36
C LEU A 513 -3.56 16.46 -31.81
N HIS A 514 -4.15 15.62 -32.66
CA HIS A 514 -5.21 14.70 -32.28
C HIS A 514 -4.62 13.32 -32.00
N GLN A 515 -5.15 12.62 -30.98
CA GLN A 515 -4.83 11.22 -30.77
C GLN A 515 -5.27 10.37 -31.96
N LYS A 516 -4.39 9.47 -32.37
CA LYS A 516 -4.54 8.51 -33.46
C LYS A 516 -3.88 7.19 -33.06
N VAL A 517 -4.19 6.17 -33.82
CA VAL A 517 -3.53 4.87 -33.70
C VAL A 517 -2.76 4.59 -34.98
N LYS A 518 -1.48 4.25 -34.86
CA LYS A 518 -0.64 3.77 -35.95
C LYS A 518 -0.62 2.25 -35.92
N VAL A 519 -1.12 1.64 -36.99
CA VAL A 519 -1.14 0.19 -37.25
C VAL A 519 -0.06 -0.11 -38.29
N GLU A 520 0.81 -1.07 -38.02
CA GLU A 520 1.89 -1.52 -38.90
C GLU A 520 1.73 -3.01 -39.17
N CYS A 521 1.57 -3.39 -40.43
CA CYS A 521 1.45 -4.78 -40.88
C CYS A 521 2.51 -5.05 -41.96
N VAL A 522 3.36 -6.03 -41.75
CA VAL A 522 4.30 -6.51 -42.77
C VAL A 522 3.66 -7.72 -43.45
N VAL A 523 3.55 -7.70 -44.77
CA VAL A 523 2.95 -8.78 -45.56
C VAL A 523 3.90 -9.33 -46.61
N ALA A 524 3.85 -10.64 -46.78
CA ALA A 524 4.59 -11.41 -47.80
C ALA A 524 3.60 -12.10 -48.75
N ASP A 525 2.86 -13.08 -48.22
CA ASP A 525 1.95 -13.95 -48.97
C ASP A 525 0.55 -13.35 -49.19
N ILE A 526 0.32 -12.12 -48.73
CA ILE A 526 -0.97 -11.41 -48.83
C ILE A 526 -0.73 -10.14 -49.65
N PRO A 527 -1.55 -9.85 -50.67
CA PRO A 527 -1.41 -8.63 -51.45
C PRO A 527 -1.51 -7.41 -50.54
N ALA A 528 -0.58 -6.45 -50.70
CA ALA A 528 -0.64 -5.22 -49.93
C ALA A 528 -1.93 -4.43 -50.22
N ASP A 529 -2.46 -4.53 -51.44
CA ASP A 529 -3.70 -3.85 -51.83
C ASP A 529 -4.93 -4.38 -51.07
N ASP A 530 -5.00 -5.70 -50.82
CA ASP A 530 -6.07 -6.30 -50.02
C ASP A 530 -6.04 -5.79 -48.57
N VAL A 531 -4.83 -5.64 -48.02
CA VAL A 531 -4.60 -5.08 -46.67
C VAL A 531 -4.99 -3.60 -46.64
N ILE A 532 -4.65 -2.82 -47.67
CA ILE A 532 -5.04 -1.41 -47.79
C ILE A 532 -6.57 -1.29 -47.85
N GLU A 533 -7.24 -2.11 -48.65
CA GLU A 533 -8.69 -2.09 -48.81
C GLU A 533 -9.40 -2.48 -47.52
N ALA A 534 -8.97 -3.56 -46.85
CA ALA A 534 -9.51 -3.98 -45.57
C ALA A 534 -9.37 -2.88 -44.50
N ILE A 535 -8.20 -2.24 -44.39
CA ILE A 535 -8.00 -1.14 -43.44
C ILE A 535 -8.84 0.07 -43.83
N ARG A 536 -8.87 0.45 -45.12
CA ARG A 536 -9.61 1.61 -45.62
C ARG A 536 -11.09 1.46 -45.28
N ASP A 537 -11.69 0.34 -45.62
CA ASP A 537 -13.12 0.12 -45.45
C ASP A 537 -13.49 0.01 -43.96
N ALA A 538 -12.64 -0.62 -43.16
CA ALA A 538 -12.82 -0.69 -41.71
C ALA A 538 -12.60 0.66 -40.99
N ALA A 539 -11.71 1.52 -41.49
CA ALA A 539 -11.40 2.81 -40.88
C ALA A 539 -12.31 3.96 -41.36
N ASN A 540 -12.99 3.79 -42.49
CA ASN A 540 -13.82 4.83 -43.11
C ASN A 540 -15.12 5.06 -42.32
N THR A 541 -15.29 6.29 -41.83
CA THR A 541 -16.55 6.78 -41.26
C THR A 541 -17.18 7.89 -42.12
N GLY A 542 -16.49 8.33 -43.17
CA GLY A 542 -16.88 9.44 -44.05
C GLY A 542 -16.51 10.82 -43.49
N GLU A 543 -15.84 10.88 -42.35
CA GLU A 543 -15.59 12.12 -41.61
C GLU A 543 -14.12 12.56 -41.71
N PRO A 544 -13.80 13.87 -41.65
CA PRO A 544 -12.42 14.33 -41.60
C PRO A 544 -11.68 13.70 -40.41
N GLY A 545 -10.57 13.00 -40.68
CA GLY A 545 -9.73 12.37 -39.66
C GLY A 545 -9.67 10.84 -39.67
N ASP A 546 -10.31 10.17 -40.63
CA ASP A 546 -10.36 8.70 -40.72
C ASP A 546 -8.98 8.06 -40.83
N GLY A 547 -8.05 8.71 -41.53
CA GLY A 547 -6.66 8.32 -41.50
C GLY A 547 -5.92 8.44 -42.82
N LYS A 548 -4.70 7.90 -42.84
CA LYS A 548 -3.89 7.70 -44.05
C LYS A 548 -3.22 6.34 -43.98
N ILE A 549 -3.06 5.70 -45.14
CA ILE A 549 -2.36 4.43 -45.29
C ILE A 549 -1.14 4.69 -46.17
N PHE A 550 0.01 4.16 -45.76
CA PHE A 550 1.29 4.24 -46.46
C PHE A 550 1.79 2.83 -46.71
N VAL A 551 2.42 2.62 -47.86
CA VAL A 551 3.05 1.34 -48.21
C VAL A 551 4.51 1.59 -48.50
N VAL A 552 5.37 0.83 -47.84
CA VAL A 552 6.83 0.91 -48.01
C VAL A 552 7.36 -0.48 -48.35
N PRO A 553 8.18 -0.63 -49.41
CA PRO A 553 8.85 -1.90 -49.67
C PRO A 553 9.87 -2.20 -48.57
N ILE A 554 9.95 -3.46 -48.16
CA ILE A 554 10.92 -3.95 -47.18
C ILE A 554 11.95 -4.81 -47.91
N GLU A 555 13.23 -4.53 -47.68
CA GLU A 555 14.34 -5.24 -48.33
C GLU A 555 14.55 -6.66 -47.75
N ASP A 556 14.48 -6.81 -46.43
CA ASP A 556 14.63 -8.09 -45.73
C ASP A 556 13.89 -8.05 -44.38
N ALA A 557 13.50 -9.21 -43.88
CA ALA A 557 12.95 -9.41 -42.54
C ALA A 557 13.67 -10.60 -41.89
N CYS A 558 13.90 -10.56 -40.57
CA CYS A 558 14.59 -11.64 -39.87
C CYS A 558 13.79 -12.04 -38.61
N GLN A 559 13.36 -13.29 -38.54
CA GLN A 559 12.63 -13.80 -37.38
C GLN A 559 13.61 -14.16 -36.26
N VAL A 560 13.61 -13.38 -35.17
CA VAL A 560 14.57 -13.49 -34.06
C VAL A 560 14.70 -14.90 -33.48
N ARG A 561 13.59 -15.63 -33.35
CA ARG A 561 13.57 -16.97 -32.75
C ARG A 561 14.24 -18.04 -33.62
N THR A 562 14.07 -17.96 -34.94
CA THR A 562 14.41 -19.04 -35.88
C THR A 562 15.55 -18.68 -36.83
N GLY A 563 15.89 -17.40 -36.95
CA GLY A 563 16.87 -16.89 -37.91
C GLY A 563 16.39 -16.91 -39.38
N LYS A 564 15.12 -17.30 -39.63
CA LYS A 564 14.53 -17.25 -40.98
C LYS A 564 14.55 -15.82 -41.52
N ARG A 565 14.75 -15.69 -42.84
CA ARG A 565 14.87 -14.41 -43.54
C ARG A 565 13.87 -14.25 -44.68
N GLY A 566 13.70 -13.02 -45.16
CA GLY A 566 12.82 -12.69 -46.27
C GLY A 566 11.35 -13.04 -45.99
N THR A 567 10.66 -13.61 -46.97
CA THR A 567 9.25 -13.98 -46.89
C THR A 567 8.97 -15.03 -45.81
N GLU A 568 9.91 -15.93 -45.51
CA GLU A 568 9.75 -16.95 -44.47
C GLU A 568 9.79 -16.38 -43.03
N ALA A 569 10.18 -15.12 -42.88
CA ALA A 569 10.26 -14.45 -41.58
C ALA A 569 8.94 -13.78 -41.17
N VAL A 570 8.00 -13.60 -42.10
CA VAL A 570 6.79 -12.77 -41.98
C VAL A 570 5.54 -13.63 -41.86
#